data_AF-A0A135TRW6-F1
#
_entry.id   AF-A0A135TRW6-F1
#
_cell.length_a   1.000
_cell.length_b   1.000
_cell.length_c   1.000
_cell.angle_alpha   90.00
_cell.angle_beta   90.00
_cell.angle_gamma   90.00
#
_symmetry.space_group_name_H-M   'P 1'
#
loop_
_entity.id
_entity.type
_entity.pdbx_description
1 polymer ?
#
loop_
_entity_poly.entity_id
_entity_poly.type
_entity_poly.pdbx_seq_one_letter_code
_entity_poly.pdbx_strand_id
1 'polypeptide(L)'
;MALPSPSCLTAQLHFLARNPKYEHEKPYTLRYTPSPEDGLSQSNIDRVQHEVKFHDLRLRSLDYSECGFTVTDCSSILQYDDYADTDKIEKAHAPEVMVAVRLALGATSVDLLDYVWLTSVWHPLRGPLVDWPLALCDAQTVDFARDTMAGDVVDRDNVFENTQVHFNEGQRWFYLSNQLPTELLIFKNADSQEPLGATPGVPHASFDNPITSEEDFRRESIEMRVLVQWD
;
A
#
# COMPACT_ATOMS: atom_id res chain seq x y z
N MET A 1 -9.81 -19.08 18.31
CA MET A 1 -10.10 -19.59 16.95
C MET A 1 -10.41 -18.37 16.11
N ALA A 2 -9.64 -18.11 15.05
CA ALA A 2 -9.97 -17.05 14.10
C ALA A 2 -11.36 -17.33 13.51
N LEU A 3 -12.24 -16.32 13.49
CA LEU A 3 -13.55 -16.44 12.87
C LEU A 3 -13.36 -16.77 11.38
N PRO A 4 -14.20 -17.64 10.78
CA PRO A 4 -14.10 -17.94 9.36
C PRO A 4 -14.33 -16.67 8.56
N SER A 5 -13.28 -16.17 7.91
CA SER A 5 -13.38 -15.05 6.97
C SER A 5 -13.93 -15.52 5.64
N PRO A 6 -14.78 -14.72 4.98
CA PRO A 6 -15.32 -15.07 3.69
C PRO A 6 -14.20 -15.10 2.64
N SER A 7 -14.30 -15.99 1.63
CA SER A 7 -13.29 -16.08 0.57
C SER A 7 -13.16 -14.82 -0.29
N CYS A 8 -14.19 -13.98 -0.24
CA CYS A 8 -14.20 -12.65 -0.80
C CYS A 8 -15.14 -11.76 0.02
N LEU A 9 -14.82 -10.48 0.10
CA LEU A 9 -15.72 -9.45 0.63
C LEU A 9 -15.93 -8.37 -0.42
N THR A 10 -16.99 -7.59 -0.25
CA THR A 10 -17.28 -6.45 -1.10
C THR A 10 -17.37 -5.20 -0.23
N ALA A 11 -16.63 -4.16 -0.58
CA ALA A 11 -16.60 -2.90 0.16
C ALA A 11 -16.33 -1.71 -0.77
N GLN A 12 -16.46 -0.49 -0.24
CA GLN A 12 -16.20 0.73 -1.02
C GLN A 12 -14.70 1.06 -1.03
N LEU A 13 -14.20 1.45 -2.20
CA LEU A 13 -12.85 1.99 -2.36
C LEU A 13 -12.91 3.30 -3.16
N HIS A 14 -12.03 4.25 -2.82
CA HIS A 14 -11.94 5.52 -3.53
C HIS A 14 -10.94 5.43 -4.69
N PHE A 15 -11.35 5.97 -5.82
CA PHE A 15 -10.53 6.11 -7.03
C PHE A 15 -10.52 7.56 -7.48
N LEU A 16 -9.54 7.92 -8.31
CA LEU A 16 -9.57 9.19 -9.02
C LEU A 16 -10.72 9.19 -10.04
N ALA A 17 -11.57 10.22 -9.99
CA ALA A 17 -12.63 10.36 -10.97
C ALA A 17 -12.06 10.61 -12.37
N ARG A 18 -12.68 10.04 -13.41
CA ARG A 18 -12.37 10.39 -14.80
C ARG A 18 -13.02 11.72 -15.13
N ASN A 19 -12.26 12.81 -15.02
CA ASN A 19 -12.73 14.18 -15.24
C ASN A 19 -11.89 14.84 -16.36
N PRO A 20 -12.50 15.44 -17.40
CA PRO A 20 -11.77 16.13 -18.46
C PRO A 20 -10.80 17.21 -17.99
N LYS A 21 -10.99 17.78 -16.79
CA LYS A 21 -10.04 18.75 -16.22
C LYS A 21 -8.61 18.20 -16.14
N TYR A 22 -8.48 16.88 -15.96
CA TYR A 22 -7.19 16.20 -15.85
C TYR A 22 -6.40 16.11 -17.18
N GLU A 23 -7.01 16.50 -18.30
CA GLU A 23 -6.31 16.68 -19.58
C GLU A 23 -5.51 17.99 -19.63
N HIS A 24 -5.83 18.95 -18.76
CA HIS A 24 -5.23 20.28 -18.76
C HIS A 24 -4.53 20.61 -17.43
N GLU A 25 -4.91 19.91 -16.35
CA GLU A 25 -4.41 20.17 -15.02
C GLU A 25 -4.09 18.85 -14.31
N LYS A 26 -2.85 18.69 -13.88
CA LYS A 26 -2.44 17.48 -13.16
C LYS A 26 -3.13 17.41 -11.78
N PRO A 27 -3.56 16.23 -11.31
CA PRO A 27 -4.04 16.05 -9.95
C PRO A 27 -2.97 16.50 -8.96
N TYR A 28 -3.33 17.22 -7.91
CA TYR A 28 -2.39 17.62 -6.87
C TYR A 28 -3.01 17.61 -5.47
N THR A 29 -2.16 17.49 -4.46
CA THR A 29 -2.47 17.71 -3.05
C THR A 29 -1.38 18.55 -2.40
N LEU A 30 -1.77 19.65 -1.76
CA LEU A 30 -0.91 20.49 -0.94
C LEU A 30 -0.99 19.98 0.51
N ARG A 31 0.17 19.61 1.07
CA ARG A 31 0.29 19.20 2.49
C ARG A 31 0.44 20.38 3.45
N TYR A 32 0.25 21.59 2.94
CA TYR A 32 0.06 22.81 3.72
C TYR A 32 -1.25 23.49 3.29
N THR A 33 -1.76 24.35 4.14
CA THR A 33 -2.90 25.20 3.80
C THR A 33 -2.40 26.36 2.94
N PRO A 34 -2.84 26.50 1.66
CA PRO A 34 -2.46 27.61 0.81
C PRO A 34 -3.02 28.93 1.36
N SER A 35 -2.42 30.07 0.98
CA SER A 35 -2.96 31.38 1.35
C SER A 35 -4.30 31.60 0.62
N PRO A 36 -5.31 32.21 1.27
CA PRO A 36 -6.55 32.60 0.59
C PRO A 36 -6.30 33.50 -0.64
N GLU A 37 -5.20 34.24 -0.66
CA GLU A 37 -4.80 35.13 -1.76
C GLU A 37 -4.28 34.37 -2.99
N ASP A 38 -3.81 33.13 -2.82
CA ASP A 38 -3.24 32.31 -3.91
C ASP A 38 -4.34 31.78 -4.85
N GLY A 39 -5.60 31.77 -4.40
CA GLY A 39 -6.73 31.24 -5.17
C GLY A 39 -6.69 29.72 -5.40
N LEU A 40 -5.79 29.00 -4.71
CA LEU A 40 -5.60 27.56 -4.83
C LEU A 40 -6.40 26.81 -3.76
N SER A 41 -7.08 25.74 -4.18
CA SER A 41 -7.58 24.75 -3.22
C SER A 41 -6.44 23.88 -2.73
N GLN A 42 -6.60 23.27 -1.55
CA GLN A 42 -5.61 22.33 -1.02
C GLN A 42 -5.44 21.08 -1.90
N SER A 43 -6.44 20.74 -2.73
CA SER A 43 -6.35 19.68 -3.72
C SER A 43 -7.37 19.91 -4.83
N ASN A 44 -7.05 19.50 -6.05
CA ASN A 44 -7.98 19.39 -7.18
C ASN A 44 -8.42 17.93 -7.45
N ILE A 45 -8.10 16.98 -6.55
CA ILE A 45 -8.43 15.56 -6.69
C ILE A 45 -9.91 15.33 -6.37
N ASP A 46 -10.68 14.92 -7.38
CA ASP A 46 -12.04 14.45 -7.24
C ASP A 46 -12.00 12.93 -7.03
N ARG A 47 -12.48 12.48 -5.88
CA ARG A 47 -12.56 11.04 -5.56
C ARG A 47 -13.96 10.52 -5.84
N VAL A 48 -14.03 9.35 -6.46
CA VAL A 48 -15.28 8.60 -6.66
C VAL A 48 -15.18 7.27 -5.94
N GLN A 49 -16.26 6.87 -5.27
CA GLN A 49 -16.35 5.55 -4.62
C GLN A 49 -16.88 4.53 -5.61
N HIS A 50 -16.23 3.36 -5.63
CA HIS A 50 -16.72 2.19 -6.33
C HIS A 50 -16.78 1.01 -5.38
N GLU A 51 -17.80 0.19 -5.57
CA GLU A 51 -17.90 -1.09 -4.89
C GLU A 51 -16.89 -2.05 -5.52
N VAL A 52 -15.97 -2.56 -4.69
CA VAL A 52 -14.87 -3.43 -5.10
C VAL A 52 -15.00 -4.77 -4.40
N LYS A 53 -14.75 -5.84 -5.17
CA LYS A 53 -14.64 -7.19 -4.63
C LYS A 53 -13.18 -7.46 -4.26
N PHE A 54 -12.95 -7.75 -2.98
CA PHE A 54 -11.65 -8.10 -2.45
C PHE A 54 -11.57 -9.61 -2.24
N HIS A 55 -10.48 -10.21 -2.72
CA HIS A 55 -10.20 -11.63 -2.59
C HIS A 55 -9.24 -11.89 -1.42
N ASP A 56 -9.56 -12.87 -0.57
CA ASP A 56 -8.68 -13.21 0.56
C ASP A 56 -7.39 -13.89 0.08
N LEU A 57 -6.24 -13.29 0.40
CA LEU A 57 -4.91 -13.81 0.06
C LEU A 57 -4.61 -15.15 0.73
N ARG A 58 -5.21 -15.46 1.89
CA ARG A 58 -5.01 -16.76 2.54
C ARG A 58 -5.41 -17.95 1.68
N LEU A 59 -6.29 -17.73 0.70
CA LEU A 59 -6.87 -18.75 -0.16
C LEU A 59 -6.29 -18.73 -1.59
N ARG A 60 -5.21 -17.97 -1.81
CA ARG A 60 -4.64 -17.73 -3.13
C ARG A 60 -3.14 -17.99 -3.10
N SER A 61 -2.63 -18.47 -4.23
CA SER A 61 -1.20 -18.54 -4.49
C SER A 61 -0.92 -17.56 -5.62
N LEU A 62 -0.18 -16.50 -5.33
CA LEU A 62 0.20 -15.47 -6.29
C LEU A 62 1.72 -15.40 -6.34
N ASP A 63 2.25 -15.12 -7.53
CA ASP A 63 3.69 -14.92 -7.73
C ASP A 63 4.02 -13.43 -7.56
N TYR A 64 4.97 -13.12 -6.68
CA TYR A 64 5.41 -11.75 -6.41
C TYR A 64 5.91 -11.03 -7.68
N SER A 65 6.63 -11.75 -8.56
CA SER A 65 7.17 -11.19 -9.80
C SER A 65 6.06 -10.82 -10.79
N GLU A 66 4.92 -11.51 -10.71
CA GLU A 66 3.76 -11.28 -11.55
C GLU A 66 2.85 -10.20 -10.96
N CYS A 67 2.30 -10.41 -9.76
CA CYS A 67 1.28 -9.54 -9.17
C CYS A 67 1.85 -8.34 -8.38
N GLY A 68 3.13 -8.40 -8.01
CA GLY A 68 3.85 -7.34 -7.31
C GLY A 68 3.79 -7.39 -5.78
N PHE A 69 3.16 -8.39 -5.16
CA PHE A 69 3.06 -8.49 -3.70
C PHE A 69 3.08 -9.92 -3.17
N THR A 70 3.42 -10.08 -1.89
CA THR A 70 3.47 -11.37 -1.18
C THR A 70 3.27 -11.20 0.32
N VAL A 71 3.09 -12.32 1.03
CA VAL A 71 3.02 -12.39 2.49
C VAL A 71 4.24 -13.17 3.00
N THR A 72 4.85 -12.71 4.07
CA THR A 72 5.87 -13.48 4.79
C THR A 72 5.67 -13.39 6.30
N ASP A 73 6.17 -14.38 7.02
CA ASP A 73 6.19 -14.32 8.47
C ASP A 73 7.32 -13.41 8.98
N CYS A 74 7.08 -12.75 10.12
CA CYS A 74 8.08 -12.10 10.95
C CYS A 74 7.91 -12.51 12.41
N SER A 75 9.01 -12.51 13.17
CA SER A 75 9.05 -12.84 14.60
C SER A 75 8.81 -11.62 15.50
N SER A 76 8.67 -10.42 14.94
CA SER A 76 8.64 -9.16 15.67
C SER A 76 7.42 -9.02 16.57
N ILE A 77 7.65 -8.47 17.77
CA ILE A 77 6.62 -8.21 18.79
C ILE A 77 6.65 -6.71 19.12
N LEU A 78 6.68 -5.86 18.09
CA LEU A 78 6.53 -4.42 18.31
C LEU A 78 5.15 -4.14 18.92
N GLN A 79 5.13 -3.32 19.97
CA GLN A 79 3.90 -2.77 20.51
C GLN A 79 3.68 -1.35 19.96
N TYR A 80 2.44 -0.86 20.00
CA TYR A 80 2.13 0.49 19.54
C TYR A 80 2.97 1.57 20.22
N ASP A 81 3.20 1.44 21.53
CA ASP A 81 4.02 2.40 22.29
C ASP A 81 5.49 2.41 21.84
N ASP A 82 5.96 1.35 21.17
CA ASP A 82 7.31 1.29 20.60
C ASP A 82 7.44 2.10 19.31
N TYR A 83 6.32 2.52 18.68
CA TYR A 83 6.33 3.33 17.46
C TYR A 83 7.12 4.64 17.64
N ALA A 84 7.05 5.25 18.82
CA ALA A 84 7.77 6.48 19.12
C ALA A 84 9.24 6.26 19.51
N ASP A 85 9.65 5.00 19.71
CA ASP A 85 11.02 4.64 20.06
C ASP A 85 11.82 4.32 18.79
N THR A 86 12.42 5.38 18.22
CA THR A 86 13.24 5.29 17.01
C THR A 86 14.36 4.24 17.13
N ASP A 87 14.93 4.06 18.32
CA ASP A 87 15.98 3.08 18.54
C ASP A 87 15.45 1.65 18.39
N LYS A 88 14.25 1.34 18.90
CA LYS A 88 13.62 0.03 18.69
C LYS A 88 13.27 -0.20 17.23
N ILE A 89 12.74 0.81 16.55
CA ILE A 89 12.40 0.71 15.13
C ILE A 89 13.65 0.47 14.28
N GLU A 90 14.68 1.32 14.41
CA GLU A 90 15.86 1.26 13.56
C GLU A 90 16.82 0.12 13.91
N LYS A 91 16.98 -0.21 15.21
CA LYS A 91 18.02 -1.16 15.66
C LYS A 91 17.51 -2.58 15.90
N ALA A 92 16.20 -2.77 16.05
CA ALA A 92 15.63 -4.10 16.28
C ALA A 92 14.64 -4.50 15.17
N HIS A 93 13.64 -3.67 14.89
CA HIS A 93 12.60 -4.02 13.94
C HIS A 93 13.08 -4.00 12.50
N ALA A 94 13.77 -2.93 12.09
CA ALA A 94 14.20 -2.78 10.71
C ALA A 94 15.15 -3.90 10.23
N PRO A 95 16.18 -4.31 11.00
CA PRO A 95 17.02 -5.44 10.62
C PRO A 95 16.23 -6.75 10.43
N GLU A 96 15.22 -6.98 11.27
CA GLU A 96 14.37 -8.16 11.16
C GLU A 96 13.53 -8.15 9.88
N VAL A 97 12.88 -7.01 9.59
CA VAL A 97 12.11 -6.81 8.35
C VAL A 97 13.01 -6.98 7.12
N MET A 98 14.22 -6.43 7.13
CA MET A 98 15.16 -6.57 6.03
C MET A 98 15.54 -8.04 5.79
N VAL A 99 15.75 -8.83 6.85
CA VAL A 99 16.00 -10.27 6.73
C VAL A 99 14.77 -11.00 6.17
N ALA A 100 13.57 -10.70 6.67
CA ALA A 100 12.34 -11.31 6.19
C ALA A 100 12.11 -11.03 4.70
N VAL A 101 12.26 -9.77 4.27
CA VAL A 101 12.14 -9.36 2.85
C VAL A 101 13.18 -10.06 1.99
N ARG A 102 14.45 -10.07 2.42
CA ARG A 102 15.53 -10.70 1.65
C ARG A 102 15.26 -12.18 1.40
N LEU A 103 14.81 -12.90 2.43
CA LEU A 103 14.48 -14.32 2.33
C LEU A 103 13.23 -14.56 1.47
N ALA A 104 12.16 -13.76 1.68
CA ALA A 104 10.91 -13.90 0.95
C ALA A 104 11.05 -13.63 -0.55
N LEU A 105 11.90 -12.68 -0.92
CA LEU A 105 12.10 -12.25 -2.32
C LEU A 105 13.32 -12.86 -2.99
N GLY A 106 14.12 -13.68 -2.27
CA GLY A 106 15.38 -14.24 -2.79
C GLY A 106 16.39 -13.16 -3.22
N ALA A 107 16.40 -12.02 -2.53
CA ALA A 107 17.21 -10.86 -2.90
C ALA A 107 18.67 -10.98 -2.44
N THR A 108 19.59 -10.32 -3.16
CA THR A 108 21.01 -10.25 -2.82
C THR A 108 21.24 -9.32 -1.64
N SER A 109 20.63 -8.13 -1.66
CA SER A 109 20.66 -7.19 -0.53
C SER A 109 19.31 -6.48 -0.36
N VAL A 110 19.09 -5.99 0.87
CA VAL A 110 17.96 -5.13 1.23
C VAL A 110 18.50 -3.99 2.07
N ASP A 111 18.14 -2.73 1.76
CA ASP A 111 18.57 -1.53 2.48
C ASP A 111 17.36 -0.69 2.91
N LEU A 112 17.33 -0.18 4.14
CA LEU A 112 16.28 0.72 4.60
C LEU A 112 16.50 2.12 4.01
N LEU A 113 15.45 2.75 3.48
CA LEU A 113 15.54 4.10 2.94
C LEU A 113 14.30 4.92 3.30
N ASP A 114 14.55 6.18 3.68
CA ASP A 114 13.48 7.08 4.10
C ASP A 114 12.81 7.81 2.92
N TYR A 115 13.48 7.98 1.77
CA TYR A 115 13.03 8.88 0.68
C TYR A 115 13.30 8.45 -0.78
N VAL A 116 13.40 7.16 -1.11
CA VAL A 116 13.56 6.67 -2.52
C VAL A 116 12.56 5.54 -2.82
N TRP A 117 12.29 5.20 -4.09
CA TRP A 117 11.19 4.31 -4.52
C TRP A 117 11.62 2.86 -4.74
N LEU A 118 10.84 1.97 -4.12
CA LEU A 118 11.32 0.82 -3.33
C LEU A 118 10.14 -0.09 -2.97
N THR A 119 10.41 -1.32 -2.56
CA THR A 119 9.36 -2.19 -2.00
C THR A 119 8.87 -1.64 -0.66
N SER A 120 7.56 -1.61 -0.45
CA SER A 120 6.97 -1.32 0.85
C SER A 120 6.70 -2.60 1.62
N VAL A 121 6.88 -2.52 2.93
CA VAL A 121 6.53 -3.58 3.89
C VAL A 121 5.53 -3.00 4.86
N TRP A 122 4.35 -3.60 4.93
CA TRP A 122 3.27 -3.18 5.79
C TRP A 122 3.04 -4.21 6.89
N HIS A 123 3.08 -3.73 8.14
CA HIS A 123 3.09 -4.54 9.35
C HIS A 123 2.01 -4.04 10.31
N PRO A 124 0.99 -4.85 10.66
CA PRO A 124 0.03 -4.52 11.71
C PRO A 124 0.64 -4.80 13.09
N LEU A 125 0.68 -3.80 13.97
CA LEU A 125 1.25 -3.94 15.32
C LEU A 125 0.32 -4.66 16.29
N ARG A 126 -0.94 -4.85 15.89
CA ARG A 126 -1.98 -5.47 16.70
C ARG A 126 -2.88 -6.31 15.82
N GLY A 127 -3.27 -7.49 16.31
CA GLY A 127 -4.18 -8.35 15.57
C GLY A 127 -4.92 -9.39 16.40
N PRO A 128 -5.76 -10.21 15.74
CA PRO A 128 -5.98 -10.24 14.29
C PRO A 128 -6.55 -8.92 13.76
N LEU A 129 -5.97 -8.39 12.69
CA LEU A 129 -6.46 -7.14 12.09
C LEU A 129 -7.71 -7.40 11.26
N VAL A 130 -8.77 -6.69 11.61
CA VAL A 130 -10.04 -6.66 10.88
C VAL A 130 -10.41 -5.23 10.46
N ASP A 131 -10.12 -4.23 11.31
CA ASP A 131 -10.36 -2.80 11.07
C ASP A 131 -9.40 -2.24 10.00
N TRP A 132 -9.93 -1.60 8.95
CA TRP A 132 -9.16 -0.93 7.89
C TRP A 132 -7.96 -1.72 7.29
N PRO A 133 -8.13 -2.98 6.86
CA PRO A 133 -7.05 -3.76 6.28
C PRO A 133 -6.52 -3.13 4.99
N LEU A 134 -5.29 -3.47 4.62
CA LEU A 134 -4.69 -3.02 3.37
C LEU A 134 -5.20 -3.85 2.19
N ALA A 135 -5.75 -3.19 1.19
CA ALA A 135 -6.04 -3.80 -0.10
C ALA A 135 -4.88 -3.58 -1.08
N LEU A 136 -4.59 -4.62 -1.86
CA LEU A 136 -3.53 -4.68 -2.88
C LEU A 136 -4.17 -5.06 -4.21
N CYS A 137 -3.95 -4.26 -5.25
CA CYS A 137 -4.39 -4.58 -6.60
C CYS A 137 -3.34 -5.41 -7.33
N ASP A 138 -3.74 -6.52 -7.94
CA ASP A 138 -2.88 -7.27 -8.85
C ASP A 138 -2.48 -6.37 -10.02
N ALA A 139 -1.21 -5.99 -10.06
CA ALA A 139 -0.69 -5.03 -11.03
C ALA A 139 -0.82 -5.53 -12.48
N GLN A 140 -0.90 -6.84 -12.73
CA GLN A 140 -1.14 -7.37 -14.08
C GLN A 140 -2.53 -7.03 -14.63
N THR A 141 -3.45 -6.61 -13.77
CA THR A 141 -4.83 -6.27 -14.14
C THR A 141 -5.06 -4.78 -14.36
N VAL A 142 -4.03 -3.97 -14.19
CA VAL A 142 -4.10 -2.52 -14.32
C VAL A 142 -3.63 -2.12 -15.72
N ASP A 143 -4.48 -1.46 -16.51
CA ASP A 143 -4.03 -0.78 -17.72
C ASP A 143 -3.33 0.53 -17.30
N PHE A 144 -2.05 0.47 -16.93
CA PHE A 144 -1.32 1.62 -16.38
C PHE A 144 -1.37 2.86 -17.30
N ALA A 145 -1.46 2.67 -18.62
CA ALA A 145 -1.54 3.77 -19.57
C ALA A 145 -2.90 4.50 -19.54
N ARG A 146 -3.98 3.84 -19.12
CA ARG A 146 -5.35 4.40 -19.15
C ARG A 146 -5.99 4.55 -17.78
N ASP A 147 -5.57 3.74 -16.84
CA ASP A 147 -6.16 3.63 -15.50
C ASP A 147 -5.30 4.31 -14.46
N THR A 148 -4.15 4.88 -14.84
CA THR A 148 -3.32 5.63 -13.91
C THR A 148 -2.88 6.96 -14.47
N MET A 149 -2.57 7.88 -13.57
CA MET A 149 -1.93 9.14 -13.92
C MET A 149 -1.08 9.66 -12.76
N ALA A 150 -0.01 10.37 -13.07
CA ALA A 150 0.79 11.03 -12.05
C ALA A 150 -0.01 12.16 -11.39
N GLY A 151 0.10 12.28 -10.08
CA GLY A 151 -0.40 13.38 -9.27
C GLY A 151 0.73 14.00 -8.43
N ASP A 152 0.64 15.30 -8.16
CA ASP A 152 1.63 16.01 -7.35
C ASP A 152 1.26 15.98 -5.87
N VAL A 153 2.24 15.74 -5.03
CA VAL A 153 2.17 15.90 -3.59
C VAL A 153 3.16 16.99 -3.21
N VAL A 154 2.65 18.15 -2.82
CA VAL A 154 3.43 19.36 -2.64
C VAL A 154 3.51 19.67 -1.15
N ASP A 155 4.72 19.56 -0.61
CA ASP A 155 5.11 20.08 0.69
C ASP A 155 5.63 21.52 0.54
N ARG A 156 5.93 22.21 1.64
CA ARG A 156 6.40 23.61 1.58
C ARG A 156 7.71 23.76 0.80
N ASP A 157 8.57 22.76 0.93
CA ASP A 157 9.95 22.80 0.43
C ASP A 157 10.22 21.74 -0.66
N ASN A 158 9.26 20.84 -0.92
CA ASN A 158 9.46 19.70 -1.81
C ASN A 158 8.21 19.39 -2.63
N VAL A 159 8.42 18.85 -3.83
CA VAL A 159 7.36 18.28 -4.68
C VAL A 159 7.71 16.83 -4.92
N PHE A 160 6.75 15.95 -4.67
CA PHE A 160 6.82 14.53 -4.97
C PHE A 160 5.70 14.17 -5.94
N GLU A 161 5.88 13.09 -6.69
CA GLU A 161 4.79 12.53 -7.49
C GLU A 161 4.23 11.27 -6.80
N ASN A 162 2.94 11.02 -6.97
CA ASN A 162 2.37 9.71 -6.71
C ASN A 162 1.51 9.28 -7.89
N THR A 163 1.23 7.99 -8.00
CA THR A 163 0.35 7.47 -9.02
C THR A 163 -1.09 7.46 -8.49
N GLN A 164 -1.97 8.21 -9.16
CA GLN A 164 -3.41 8.14 -8.94
C GLN A 164 -4.01 7.07 -9.84
N VAL A 165 -5.04 6.39 -9.35
CA VAL A 165 -5.66 5.25 -10.04
C VAL A 165 -7.13 5.51 -10.28
N HIS A 166 -7.55 5.35 -11.53
CA HIS A 166 -8.94 5.31 -11.95
C HIS A 166 -9.52 3.91 -11.78
N PHE A 167 -10.82 3.85 -11.49
CA PHE A 167 -11.52 2.58 -11.42
C PHE A 167 -11.59 1.90 -12.79
N ASN A 168 -11.41 0.58 -12.78
CA ASN A 168 -11.70 -0.31 -13.90
C ASN A 168 -12.17 -1.67 -13.32
N GLU A 169 -13.30 -2.19 -13.82
CA GLU A 169 -13.88 -3.47 -13.38
C GLU A 169 -12.94 -4.67 -13.58
N GLY A 170 -11.95 -4.55 -14.47
CA GLY A 170 -10.92 -5.56 -14.69
C GLY A 170 -9.89 -5.67 -13.55
N GLN A 171 -9.78 -4.64 -12.69
CA GLN A 171 -8.83 -4.62 -11.58
C GLN A 171 -9.20 -5.68 -10.54
N ARG A 172 -8.23 -6.55 -10.19
CA ARG A 172 -8.42 -7.57 -9.16
C ARG A 172 -7.77 -7.13 -7.86
N TRP A 173 -8.59 -6.97 -6.83
CA TRP A 173 -8.15 -6.51 -5.51
C TRP A 173 -8.12 -7.66 -4.50
N PHE A 174 -7.12 -7.62 -3.63
CA PHE A 174 -6.85 -8.62 -2.62
C PHE A 174 -6.62 -7.99 -1.26
N TYR A 175 -6.81 -8.76 -0.20
CA TYR A 175 -6.48 -8.38 1.17
C TYR A 175 -6.11 -9.63 1.98
N LEU A 176 -5.39 -9.47 3.09
CA LEU A 176 -5.07 -10.58 3.99
C LEU A 176 -6.05 -10.58 5.16
N SER A 177 -6.94 -11.58 5.24
CA SER A 177 -7.93 -11.66 6.32
C SER A 177 -7.27 -11.93 7.68
N ASN A 178 -7.79 -11.35 8.77
CA ASN A 178 -7.29 -11.57 10.13
C ASN A 178 -5.75 -11.46 10.25
N GLN A 179 -5.13 -10.50 9.58
CA GLN A 179 -3.66 -10.43 9.55
C GLN A 179 -3.09 -10.31 10.96
N LEU A 180 -2.14 -11.16 11.29
CA LEU A 180 -1.47 -11.18 12.59
C LEU A 180 -0.24 -10.26 12.57
N PRO A 181 0.20 -9.76 13.75
CA PRO A 181 1.47 -9.02 13.84
C PRO A 181 2.72 -9.83 13.47
N THR A 182 2.58 -11.15 13.33
CA THR A 182 3.62 -12.03 12.83
C THR A 182 3.61 -12.15 11.31
N GLU A 183 2.76 -11.41 10.60
CA GLU A 183 2.62 -11.46 9.14
C GLU A 183 2.90 -10.09 8.51
N LEU A 184 3.80 -10.05 7.55
CA LEU A 184 4.16 -8.87 6.76
C LEU A 184 3.52 -8.95 5.38
N LEU A 185 2.92 -7.85 4.93
CA LEU A 185 2.60 -7.64 3.53
C LEU A 185 3.77 -6.92 2.86
N ILE A 186 4.33 -7.53 1.82
CA ILE A 186 5.41 -6.96 1.01
C ILE A 186 4.84 -6.65 -0.36
N PHE A 187 4.96 -5.41 -0.83
CA PHE A 187 4.46 -5.00 -2.14
C PHE A 187 5.35 -3.96 -2.82
N LYS A 188 5.43 -4.06 -4.13
CA LYS A 188 6.27 -3.21 -4.98
C LYS A 188 5.67 -1.81 -5.13
N ASN A 189 6.47 -0.75 -5.00
CA ASN A 189 6.08 0.60 -5.45
C ASN A 189 6.68 0.98 -6.80
N ALA A 190 7.88 0.47 -7.11
CA ALA A 190 8.56 0.70 -8.38
C ALA A 190 9.57 -0.42 -8.64
N ASP A 191 9.92 -0.65 -9.90
CA ASP A 191 10.98 -1.56 -10.31
C ASP A 191 11.83 -0.95 -11.44
N SER A 192 13.15 -0.93 -11.23
CA SER A 192 14.11 -0.40 -12.21
C SER A 192 14.07 -1.13 -13.57
N GLN A 193 13.54 -2.35 -13.61
CA GLN A 193 13.37 -3.17 -14.81
C GLN A 193 11.98 -3.02 -15.45
N GLU A 194 11.12 -2.10 -14.98
CA GLU A 194 9.83 -1.78 -15.63
C GLU A 194 9.97 -1.51 -17.15
N PRO A 195 10.99 -0.75 -17.63
CA PRO A 195 11.20 -0.57 -19.07
C PRO A 195 11.51 -1.87 -19.84
N LEU A 196 11.94 -2.93 -19.15
CA LEU A 196 12.20 -4.26 -19.71
C LEU A 196 11.02 -5.22 -19.50
N GLY A 197 9.90 -4.75 -18.95
CA GLY A 197 8.66 -5.52 -18.78
C GLY A 197 8.44 -6.09 -17.39
N ALA A 198 9.20 -5.66 -16.38
CA ALA A 198 8.85 -5.99 -15.00
C ALA A 198 7.50 -5.38 -14.61
N THR A 199 6.75 -6.08 -13.77
CA THR A 199 5.46 -5.58 -13.25
C THR A 199 5.64 -4.25 -12.53
N PRO A 200 4.86 -3.21 -12.84
CA PRO A 200 4.94 -1.91 -12.17
C PRO A 200 4.48 -1.92 -10.71
N GLY A 201 4.55 -0.76 -10.06
CA GLY A 201 4.08 -0.56 -8.69
C GLY A 201 2.62 -0.98 -8.45
N VAL A 202 2.36 -1.57 -7.29
CA VAL A 202 1.06 -2.09 -6.86
C VAL A 202 0.16 -0.98 -6.33
N PRO A 203 -1.00 -0.69 -6.97
CA PRO A 203 -2.01 0.14 -6.35
C PRO A 203 -2.49 -0.46 -5.04
N HIS A 204 -2.53 0.35 -3.99
CA HIS A 204 -2.95 -0.11 -2.67
C HIS A 204 -3.66 1.01 -1.93
N ALA A 205 -4.60 0.63 -1.08
CA ALA A 205 -5.34 1.53 -0.22
C ALA A 205 -6.01 0.73 0.90
N SER A 206 -6.29 1.37 2.02
CA SER A 206 -7.13 0.76 3.05
C SER A 206 -8.61 0.96 2.74
N PHE A 207 -9.44 -0.01 3.11
CA PHE A 207 -10.89 0.05 2.94
C PHE A 207 -11.62 -0.19 4.25
N ASP A 208 -12.83 0.35 4.36
CA ASP A 208 -13.73 0.09 5.48
C ASP A 208 -14.29 -1.33 5.36
N ASN A 209 -13.84 -2.22 6.23
CA ASN A 209 -14.16 -3.64 6.14
C ASN A 209 -15.55 -3.92 6.73
N PRO A 210 -16.54 -4.39 5.93
CA PRO A 210 -17.94 -4.50 6.36
C PRO A 210 -18.18 -5.55 7.45
N ILE A 211 -17.20 -6.41 7.74
CA ILE A 211 -17.30 -7.41 8.81
C ILE A 211 -16.74 -6.92 10.15
N THR A 212 -16.18 -5.70 10.20
CA THR A 212 -15.63 -5.10 11.43
C THR A 212 -16.75 -4.88 12.44
N SER A 213 -16.46 -5.24 13.70
CA SER A 213 -17.33 -5.06 14.86
C SER A 213 -16.71 -4.09 15.88
N GLU A 214 -17.50 -3.67 16.87
CA GLU A 214 -16.99 -2.82 17.96
C GLU A 214 -16.01 -3.54 18.90
N GLU A 215 -15.99 -4.88 18.88
CA GLU A 215 -15.06 -5.70 19.67
C GLU A 215 -13.68 -5.81 19.00
N ASP A 216 -13.60 -5.51 17.70
CA ASP A 216 -12.35 -5.59 16.95
C ASP A 216 -11.39 -4.45 17.34
N PHE A 217 -10.09 -4.77 17.32
CA PHE A 217 -9.07 -3.77 17.59
C PHE A 217 -9.03 -2.73 16.48
N ARG A 218 -8.89 -1.46 16.88
CA ARG A 218 -8.56 -0.38 15.94
C ARG A 218 -7.21 -0.64 15.30
N ARG A 219 -7.09 -0.28 14.03
CA ARG A 219 -5.87 -0.51 13.27
C ARG A 219 -4.69 0.29 13.84
N GLU A 220 -3.64 -0.44 14.13
CA GLU A 220 -2.32 0.06 14.50
C GLU A 220 -1.32 -0.61 13.54
N SER A 221 -0.61 0.16 12.70
CA SER A 221 0.28 -0.39 11.67
C SER A 221 1.42 0.54 11.30
N ILE A 222 2.53 -0.04 10.84
CA ILE A 222 3.68 0.67 10.28
C ILE A 222 3.89 0.26 8.82
N GLU A 223 4.30 1.21 7.99
CA GLU A 223 4.80 0.95 6.63
C GLU A 223 6.26 1.38 6.56
N MET A 224 7.12 0.46 6.14
CA MET A 224 8.54 0.71 5.91
C MET A 224 8.87 0.60 4.43
N ARG A 225 9.80 1.42 3.94
CA ARG A 225 10.29 1.36 2.56
C ARG A 225 11.70 0.81 2.51
N VAL A 226 11.93 -0.15 1.62
CA VAL A 226 13.20 -0.86 1.50
C VAL A 226 13.67 -1.00 0.05
N LEU A 227 14.95 -0.70 -0.18
CA LEU A 227 15.64 -1.06 -1.43
C LEU A 227 15.86 -2.54 -1.46
N VAL A 228 15.46 -3.17 -2.55
CA VAL A 228 15.72 -4.58 -2.79
C VAL A 228 16.55 -4.67 -4.06
N GLN A 229 17.68 -5.37 -3.97
CA GLN A 229 18.59 -5.56 -5.09
C GLN A 229 18.75 -7.05 -5.39
N TRP A 230 18.73 -7.38 -6.68
CA TRP A 230 19.04 -8.68 -7.25
C TRP A 230 20.25 -8.55 -8.18
N ASP A 231 20.96 -9.65 -8.42
CA ASP A 231 22.12 -9.71 -9.32
C ASP A 231 21.75 -9.84 -10.81
#